data_AF-A0A3C0J1S8-F1
#
_entry.id   AF-A0A3C0J1S8-F1
#
_cell.length_a   1.000
_cell.length_b   1.000
_cell.length_c   1.000
_cell.angle_alpha   90.00
_cell.angle_beta   90.00
_cell.angle_gamma   90.00
#
_symmetry.space_group_name_H-M   'P 1'
#
loop_
_entity.id
_entity.type
_entity.pdbx_description
1 polymer ?
#
loop_
_entity_poly.entity_id
_entity_poly.type
_entity_poly.pdbx_seq_one_letter_code
_entity_poly.pdbx_strand_id
1 'polypeptide(L)'
;LARMGAAGVRRALARMRASNRAGADVAAIIRGALALTATASGGPTAYSLRLMASQIGAGSLAPAVRVACAMQSCSEDERHALSELARAVLAARPALCVRDLAVDGHDVMSSTGISPGPAVRRVLSALLGEVLRDPAANTKQRLLELAREIVEAERLSPRV
;
A
#
# COMPACT_ATOMS: atom_id res chain seq x y z
N LEU A 1 -19.26 -18.47 2.81
CA LEU A 1 -17.90 -18.22 2.24
C LEU A 1 -16.84 -17.81 3.30
N ALA A 2 -17.15 -17.83 4.59
CA ALA A 2 -16.34 -17.20 5.65
C ALA A 2 -15.20 -18.05 6.27
N ARG A 3 -14.61 -19.06 5.61
CA ARG A 3 -13.59 -19.92 6.26
C ARG A 3 -12.19 -19.92 5.65
N MET A 4 -11.96 -19.33 4.49
CA MET A 4 -10.62 -19.28 3.88
C MET A 4 -10.11 -17.85 3.78
N GLY A 5 -9.23 -17.45 4.70
CA GLY A 5 -8.38 -16.28 4.52
C GLY A 5 -7.33 -16.50 3.42
N ALA A 6 -6.49 -15.49 3.14
CA ALA A 6 -5.52 -15.52 2.05
C ALA A 6 -4.56 -16.75 2.06
N ALA A 7 -4.16 -17.23 3.25
CA ALA A 7 -3.35 -18.44 3.38
C ALA A 7 -4.12 -19.72 2.99
N GLY A 8 -5.43 -19.77 3.30
CA GLY A 8 -6.30 -20.88 2.89
C GLY A 8 -6.47 -20.94 1.38
N VAL A 9 -6.61 -19.78 0.73
CA VAL A 9 -6.71 -19.67 -0.73
C VAL A 9 -5.47 -20.21 -1.44
N ARG A 10 -4.26 -19.86 -0.97
CA ARG A 10 -3.02 -20.40 -1.55
C ARG A 10 -2.96 -21.91 -1.47
N ARG A 11 -3.34 -22.49 -0.32
CA ARG A 11 -3.38 -23.95 -0.14
C ARG A 11 -4.42 -24.61 -1.06
N ALA A 12 -5.60 -24.02 -1.20
CA ALA A 12 -6.63 -24.54 -2.10
C ALA A 12 -6.17 -24.53 -3.56
N LEU A 13 -5.63 -23.41 -4.03
CA LEU A 13 -5.13 -23.27 -5.41
C LEU A 13 -3.94 -24.18 -5.71
N ALA A 14 -3.05 -24.41 -4.75
CA ALA A 14 -1.96 -25.37 -4.89
C ALA A 14 -2.51 -26.81 -5.10
N ARG A 15 -3.57 -27.20 -4.38
CA ARG A 15 -4.22 -28.52 -4.59
C ARG A 15 -4.88 -28.62 -5.96
N MET A 16 -5.35 -27.51 -6.51
CA MET A 16 -5.87 -27.42 -7.88
C MET A 16 -4.76 -27.36 -8.94
N ARG A 17 -3.48 -27.47 -8.56
CA ARG A 17 -2.31 -27.34 -9.45
C ARG A 17 -2.23 -25.99 -10.18
N ALA A 18 -2.82 -24.94 -9.61
CA ALA A 18 -2.63 -23.59 -10.12
C ALA A 18 -1.18 -23.14 -9.92
N SER A 19 -0.71 -22.22 -10.77
CA SER A 19 0.64 -21.69 -10.65
C SER A 19 0.82 -20.90 -9.34
N ASN A 20 2.06 -20.88 -8.82
CA ASN A 20 2.39 -20.08 -7.63
C ASN A 20 2.04 -18.60 -7.80
N ARG A 21 2.20 -18.08 -9.02
CA ARG A 21 1.80 -16.71 -9.40
C ARG A 21 0.30 -16.52 -9.25
N ALA A 22 -0.52 -17.38 -9.86
CA ALA A 22 -1.98 -17.29 -9.73
C ALA A 22 -2.43 -17.39 -8.26
N GLY A 23 -1.79 -18.27 -7.48
CA GLY A 23 -2.03 -18.37 -6.03
C GLY A 23 -1.71 -17.09 -5.27
N ALA A 24 -0.59 -16.43 -5.60
CA ALA A 24 -0.19 -15.17 -4.99
C ALA A 24 -1.13 -14.01 -5.38
N ASP A 25 -1.52 -13.93 -6.66
CA ASP A 25 -2.43 -12.91 -7.20
C ASP A 25 -3.80 -12.99 -6.51
N VAL A 26 -4.42 -14.16 -6.48
CA VAL A 26 -5.73 -14.33 -5.81
C VAL A 26 -5.61 -14.05 -4.30
N ALA A 27 -4.52 -14.47 -3.66
CA ALA A 27 -4.31 -14.16 -2.25
C ALA A 27 -4.17 -12.64 -1.99
N ALA A 28 -3.55 -11.89 -2.90
CA ALA A 28 -3.44 -10.43 -2.82
C ALA A 28 -4.81 -9.77 -2.96
N ILE A 29 -5.62 -10.21 -3.92
CA ILE A 29 -7.01 -9.76 -4.12
C ILE A 29 -7.84 -9.97 -2.85
N ILE A 30 -7.78 -11.16 -2.26
CA ILE A 30 -8.54 -11.49 -1.04
C ILE A 30 -8.06 -10.66 0.16
N ARG A 31 -6.75 -10.44 0.32
CA ARG A 31 -6.24 -9.54 1.38
C ARG A 31 -6.80 -8.12 1.21
N GLY A 32 -6.75 -7.59 -0.01
CA GLY A 32 -7.30 -6.27 -0.32
C GLY A 32 -8.79 -6.19 -0.03
N ALA A 33 -9.56 -7.17 -0.49
CA ALA A 33 -11.00 -7.20 -0.29
C ALA A 33 -11.36 -7.20 1.21
N LEU A 34 -10.72 -8.05 2.00
CA LEU A 34 -10.94 -8.10 3.45
C LEU A 34 -10.59 -6.77 4.13
N ALA A 35 -9.51 -6.11 3.71
CA ALA A 35 -9.13 -4.81 4.25
C ALA A 35 -10.15 -3.71 3.88
N LEU A 36 -10.71 -3.72 2.66
CA LEU A 36 -11.78 -2.78 2.26
C LEU A 36 -13.06 -3.01 3.05
N THR A 37 -13.43 -4.26 3.33
CA THR A 37 -14.63 -4.56 4.14
C THR A 37 -14.46 -4.20 5.62
N ALA A 38 -13.22 -4.03 6.09
CA ALA A 38 -12.92 -3.71 7.48
C ALA A 38 -12.79 -2.19 7.74
N THR A 39 -12.92 -1.34 6.71
CA THR A 39 -12.83 0.12 6.90
C THR A 39 -14.00 0.64 7.74
N ALA A 40 -13.69 1.48 8.73
CA ALA A 40 -14.70 2.10 9.60
C ALA A 40 -15.64 3.05 8.83
N SER A 41 -16.69 3.50 9.51
CA SER A 41 -17.75 4.39 9.02
C SER A 41 -17.20 5.54 8.17
N GLY A 42 -17.54 5.57 6.87
CA GLY A 42 -17.04 6.58 5.91
C GLY A 42 -16.52 6.00 4.59
N GLY A 43 -16.29 4.69 4.54
CA GLY A 43 -15.87 3.99 3.32
C GLY A 43 -14.41 4.25 2.90
N PRO A 44 -13.95 3.65 1.79
CA PRO A 44 -12.57 3.79 1.34
C PRO A 44 -12.25 5.21 0.87
N THR A 45 -11.09 5.72 1.28
CA THR A 45 -10.56 7.02 0.84
C THR A 45 -9.49 6.83 -0.22
N ALA A 46 -9.12 7.91 -0.91
CA ALA A 46 -8.00 7.87 -1.87
C ALA A 46 -6.68 7.41 -1.22
N TYR A 47 -6.45 7.80 0.05
CA TYR A 47 -5.31 7.32 0.84
C TYR A 47 -5.37 5.82 1.09
N SER A 48 -6.51 5.29 1.57
CA SER A 48 -6.61 3.86 1.88
C SER A 48 -6.46 2.99 0.63
N LEU A 49 -6.94 3.48 -0.53
CA LEU A 49 -6.74 2.81 -1.82
C LEU A 49 -5.29 2.84 -2.29
N ARG A 50 -4.55 3.95 -2.11
CA ARG A 50 -3.10 3.99 -2.37
C ARG A 50 -2.33 3.04 -1.45
N LEU A 51 -2.63 3.06 -0.15
CA LEU A 51 -2.04 2.16 0.83
C LEU A 51 -2.30 0.70 0.46
N MET A 52 -3.53 0.39 0.04
CA MET A 52 -3.87 -0.94 -0.43
C MET A 52 -3.06 -1.32 -1.67
N ALA A 53 -3.05 -0.47 -2.70
CA ALA A 53 -2.27 -0.70 -3.91
C ALA A 53 -0.78 -0.92 -3.63
N SER A 54 -0.21 -0.22 -2.64
CA SER A 54 1.15 -0.44 -2.16
C SER A 54 1.36 -1.84 -1.54
N GLN A 55 0.39 -2.32 -0.77
CA GLN A 55 0.48 -3.62 -0.07
C GLN A 55 0.17 -4.84 -0.94
N ILE A 56 -0.79 -4.73 -1.87
CA ILE A 56 -1.29 -5.86 -2.68
C ILE A 56 -0.86 -5.78 -4.15
N GLY A 57 -0.22 -4.68 -4.54
CA GLY A 57 0.10 -4.35 -5.92
C GLY A 57 -1.06 -3.66 -6.65
N ALA A 58 -0.74 -2.65 -7.47
CA ALA A 58 -1.72 -1.86 -8.21
C ALA A 58 -2.66 -2.71 -9.08
N GLY A 59 -2.14 -3.76 -9.74
CA GLY A 59 -2.93 -4.66 -10.58
C GLY A 59 -4.00 -5.46 -9.82
N SER A 60 -3.82 -5.64 -8.50
CA SER A 60 -4.76 -6.37 -7.64
C SER A 60 -5.85 -5.48 -7.06
N LEU A 61 -5.73 -4.15 -7.15
CA LEU A 61 -6.67 -3.21 -6.52
C LEU A 61 -8.08 -3.31 -7.10
N ALA A 62 -8.23 -3.25 -8.43
CA ALA A 62 -9.55 -3.30 -9.06
C ALA A 62 -10.28 -4.64 -8.80
N PRO A 63 -9.64 -5.82 -8.92
CA PRO A 63 -10.28 -7.06 -8.49
C PRO A 63 -10.62 -7.10 -6.99
N ALA A 64 -9.77 -6.54 -6.12
CA ALA A 64 -10.05 -6.47 -4.69
C ALA A 64 -11.31 -5.63 -4.38
N VAL A 65 -11.46 -4.48 -5.05
CA VAL A 65 -12.68 -3.64 -4.98
C VAL A 65 -13.91 -4.42 -5.41
N ARG A 66 -13.87 -5.12 -6.55
CA ARG A 66 -15.02 -5.93 -7.02
C ARG A 66 -15.42 -6.99 -6.01
N VAL A 67 -14.45 -7.70 -5.43
CA VAL A 67 -14.72 -8.73 -4.42
C VAL A 67 -15.28 -8.11 -3.13
N ALA A 68 -14.73 -6.99 -2.67
CA ALA A 68 -15.23 -6.28 -1.49
C ALA A 68 -16.69 -5.81 -1.67
N CYS A 69 -17.03 -5.25 -2.83
CA CYS A 69 -18.40 -4.85 -3.14
C CYS A 69 -19.36 -6.04 -3.16
N ALA A 70 -18.94 -7.17 -3.74
CA ALA A 70 -19.74 -8.39 -3.74
C ALA A 70 -19.96 -8.94 -2.32
N MET A 71 -18.96 -8.85 -1.44
CA MET A 71 -19.06 -9.30 -0.04
C MET A 71 -20.01 -8.43 0.80
N GLN A 72 -20.07 -7.13 0.51
CA GLN A 72 -20.90 -6.16 1.24
C GLN A 72 -22.28 -5.96 0.61
N SER A 73 -22.58 -6.66 -0.49
CA SER A 73 -23.81 -6.46 -1.26
C SER A 73 -24.01 -5.00 -1.71
N CYS A 74 -22.93 -4.33 -2.12
CA CYS A 74 -22.99 -2.94 -2.56
C CYS A 74 -23.97 -2.77 -3.73
N SER A 75 -24.66 -1.62 -3.72
CA SER A 75 -25.47 -1.16 -4.85
C SER A 75 -24.60 -0.96 -6.10
N GLU A 76 -25.26 -0.80 -7.25
CA GLU A 76 -24.58 -0.48 -8.51
C GLU A 76 -23.83 0.86 -8.42
N ASP A 77 -24.48 1.87 -7.83
CA ASP A 77 -23.89 3.20 -7.64
C ASP A 77 -22.68 3.18 -6.71
N GLU A 78 -22.75 2.49 -5.57
CA GLU A 78 -21.63 2.35 -4.64
C GLU A 78 -20.44 1.66 -5.29
N ARG A 79 -20.71 0.60 -6.06
CA ARG A 79 -19.70 -0.16 -6.79
C ARG A 79 -19.06 0.68 -7.89
N HIS A 80 -19.85 1.44 -8.63
CA HIS A 80 -19.37 2.35 -9.66
C HIS A 80 -18.50 3.45 -9.06
N ALA A 81 -18.98 4.14 -8.02
CA ALA A 81 -18.24 5.20 -7.33
C ALA A 81 -16.89 4.71 -6.78
N LEU A 82 -16.86 3.57 -6.10
CA LEU A 82 -15.61 3.02 -5.56
C LEU A 82 -14.65 2.56 -6.67
N SER A 83 -15.18 1.99 -7.75
CA SER A 83 -14.36 1.58 -8.91
C SER A 83 -13.74 2.79 -9.60
N GLU A 84 -14.50 3.87 -9.76
CA GLU A 84 -14.03 5.13 -10.34
C GLU A 84 -12.98 5.80 -9.45
N LEU A 85 -13.18 5.81 -8.14
CA LEU A 85 -12.18 6.32 -7.19
C LEU A 85 -10.88 5.51 -7.27
N ALA A 86 -10.95 4.18 -7.28
CA ALA A 86 -9.77 3.33 -7.43
C ALA A 86 -9.06 3.56 -8.76
N ARG A 87 -9.81 3.72 -9.86
CA ARG A 87 -9.29 4.03 -11.18
C ARG A 87 -8.59 5.39 -11.19
N ALA A 88 -9.20 6.43 -10.63
CA ALA A 88 -8.63 7.77 -10.52
C ALA A 88 -7.33 7.77 -9.72
N VAL A 89 -7.29 7.07 -8.58
CA VAL A 89 -6.09 6.89 -7.76
C VAL A 89 -4.94 6.28 -8.57
N LEU A 90 -5.19 5.23 -9.35
CA LEU A 90 -4.14 4.60 -10.15
C LEU A 90 -3.75 5.41 -11.39
N ALA A 91 -4.71 6.12 -12.00
CA ALA A 91 -4.47 6.96 -13.17
C ALA A 91 -3.50 8.13 -12.87
N ALA A 92 -3.51 8.63 -11.63
CA ALA A 92 -2.55 9.64 -11.16
C ALA A 92 -1.11 9.13 -11.05
N ARG A 93 -0.87 7.81 -11.23
CA ARG A 93 0.44 7.16 -11.11
C ARG A 93 1.22 7.59 -9.84
N PRO A 94 0.59 7.52 -8.65
CA PRO A 94 1.27 7.89 -7.41
C PRO A 94 2.44 6.93 -7.14
N ALA A 95 3.39 7.37 -6.31
CA ALA A 95 4.39 6.46 -5.77
C ALA A 95 3.70 5.42 -4.87
N LEU A 96 3.92 4.13 -5.16
CA LEU A 96 3.31 3.02 -4.42
C LEU A 96 4.36 2.11 -3.78
N CYS A 97 5.63 2.25 -4.14
CA CYS A 97 6.73 1.57 -3.49
C CYS A 97 7.94 2.50 -3.30
N VAL A 98 8.90 2.08 -2.50
CA VAL A 98 10.12 2.86 -2.19
C VAL A 98 10.87 3.27 -3.46
N ARG A 99 10.85 2.45 -4.51
CA ARG A 99 11.52 2.76 -5.78
C ARG A 99 10.87 3.92 -6.53
N ASP A 100 9.61 4.23 -6.25
CA ASP A 100 8.88 5.31 -6.91
C ASP A 100 9.06 6.67 -6.20
N LEU A 101 9.82 6.69 -5.08
CA LEU A 101 10.15 7.92 -4.38
C LEU A 101 11.09 8.79 -5.21
N ALA A 102 10.96 10.11 -5.06
CA ALA A 102 11.85 11.09 -5.68
C ALA A 102 13.27 11.13 -5.07
N VAL A 103 13.53 10.29 -4.08
CA VAL A 103 14.82 10.10 -3.41
C VAL A 103 15.11 8.61 -3.28
N ASP A 104 16.39 8.27 -3.21
CA ASP A 104 16.83 6.89 -2.96
C ASP A 104 17.60 6.77 -1.64
N GLY A 105 18.17 5.59 -1.40
CA GLY A 105 18.97 5.35 -0.19
C GLY A 105 20.23 6.20 -0.11
N HIS A 106 20.85 6.53 -1.25
CA HIS A 106 22.06 7.36 -1.27
C HIS A 106 21.74 8.79 -0.86
N ASP A 107 20.67 9.35 -1.41
CA ASP A 107 20.16 10.67 -1.03
C ASP A 107 19.85 10.76 0.48
N VAL A 108 19.20 9.74 1.04
CA VAL A 108 18.91 9.67 2.49
C VAL A 108 20.21 9.61 3.31
N MET A 109 21.17 8.78 2.93
CA MET A 109 22.45 8.67 3.65
C MET A 109 23.22 10.00 3.63
N SER A 110 23.36 10.61 2.46
CA SER A 110 24.07 11.88 2.29
C SER A 110 23.41 13.04 3.04
N SER A 111 22.06 13.04 3.15
CA SER A 111 21.34 14.14 3.81
C SER A 111 21.21 14.01 5.33
N THR A 112 21.28 12.80 5.88
CA THR A 112 21.03 12.52 7.31
C THR A 112 22.27 12.01 8.07
N GLY A 113 23.29 11.54 7.36
CA GLY A 113 24.52 10.99 7.93
C GLY A 113 24.37 9.59 8.53
N ILE A 114 23.24 8.90 8.30
CA ILE A 114 23.05 7.53 8.79
C ILE A 114 23.84 6.52 7.95
N SER A 115 24.41 5.52 8.61
CA SER A 115 25.14 4.43 7.93
C SER A 115 24.21 3.54 7.10
N PRO A 116 24.73 2.92 6.03
CA PRO A 116 23.96 1.96 5.23
C PRO A 116 23.42 0.82 6.10
N GLY A 117 22.15 0.45 5.90
CA GLY A 117 21.55 -0.67 6.60
C GLY A 117 20.05 -0.52 6.85
N PRO A 118 19.50 -1.26 7.84
CA PRO A 118 18.07 -1.26 8.17
C PRO A 118 17.50 0.12 8.52
N ALA A 119 18.33 1.03 9.06
CA ALA A 119 17.92 2.40 9.37
C ALA A 119 17.47 3.16 8.12
N VAL A 120 18.24 3.11 7.03
CA VAL A 120 17.89 3.73 5.74
C VAL A 120 16.55 3.19 5.22
N ARG A 121 16.36 1.86 5.30
CA ARG A 121 15.11 1.23 4.88
C ARG A 121 13.92 1.72 5.72
N ARG A 122 14.07 1.88 7.04
CA ARG A 122 13.02 2.42 7.90
C ARG A 122 12.64 3.85 7.50
N VAL A 123 13.62 4.71 7.27
CA VAL A 123 13.39 6.09 6.80
C VAL A 123 12.65 6.08 5.46
N LEU A 124 13.13 5.34 4.46
CA LEU A 124 12.45 5.25 3.16
C LEU A 124 11.03 4.69 3.26
N SER A 125 10.78 3.77 4.19
CA SER A 125 9.44 3.21 4.43
C SER A 125 8.51 4.23 5.10
N ALA A 126 9.04 5.04 6.01
CA ALA A 126 8.30 6.15 6.63
C ALA A 126 7.96 7.24 5.60
N LEU A 127 8.93 7.62 4.75
CA LEU A 127 8.71 8.56 3.64
C LEU A 127 7.63 8.05 2.68
N LEU A 128 7.66 6.77 2.31
CA LEU A 128 6.60 6.18 1.50
C LEU A 128 5.24 6.30 2.21
N GLY A 129 5.19 6.09 3.52
CA GLY A 129 3.97 6.30 4.31
C GLY A 129 3.42 7.72 4.19
N GLU A 130 4.27 8.74 4.26
CA GLU A 130 3.89 10.14 4.05
C GLU A 130 3.39 10.40 2.61
N VAL A 131 4.11 9.91 1.61
CA VAL A 131 3.75 10.08 0.19
C VAL A 131 2.44 9.36 -0.15
N LEU A 132 2.16 8.22 0.48
CA LEU A 132 0.87 7.55 0.32
C LEU A 132 -0.27 8.43 0.85
N ARG A 133 -0.07 9.16 1.96
CA ARG A 133 -1.07 10.12 2.48
C ARG A 133 -1.21 11.30 1.55
N ASP A 134 -0.10 11.96 1.23
CA ASP A 134 -0.03 13.10 0.33
C ASP A 134 0.94 12.85 -0.84
N PRO A 135 0.44 12.48 -2.03
CA PRO A 135 1.28 12.26 -3.21
C PRO A 135 2.07 13.49 -3.66
N ALA A 136 1.62 14.70 -3.35
CA ALA A 136 2.32 15.93 -3.72
C ALA A 136 3.62 16.12 -2.92
N ALA A 137 3.76 15.45 -1.78
CA ALA A 137 4.99 15.47 -0.99
C ALA A 137 6.16 14.71 -1.65
N ASN A 138 5.94 13.98 -2.75
CA ASN A 138 6.98 13.22 -3.46
C ASN A 138 7.91 14.12 -4.30
N THR A 139 8.55 15.08 -3.65
CA THR A 139 9.59 15.94 -4.23
C THR A 139 10.89 15.72 -3.49
N LYS A 140 12.02 15.80 -4.21
CA LYS A 140 13.35 15.56 -3.62
C LYS A 140 13.58 16.43 -2.39
N GLN A 141 13.29 17.73 -2.48
CA GLN A 141 13.47 18.67 -1.37
C GLN A 141 12.65 18.25 -0.15
N ARG A 142 11.33 18.05 -0.32
CA ARG A 142 10.43 17.75 0.81
C ARG A 142 10.77 16.42 1.48
N LEU A 143 11.12 15.41 0.69
CA LEU A 143 11.48 14.10 1.23
C LEU A 143 12.80 14.12 2.02
N LEU A 144 13.78 14.94 1.63
CA LEU A 144 15.03 15.08 2.38
C LEU A 144 14.84 15.88 3.68
N GLU A 145 13.96 16.86 3.70
CA GLU A 145 13.54 17.54 4.93
C GLU A 145 12.90 16.55 5.91
N LEU A 146 11.88 15.81 5.45
CA LEU A 146 11.21 14.77 6.24
C LEU A 146 12.17 13.69 6.72
N ALA A 147 13.15 13.28 5.90
CA ALA A 147 14.14 12.28 6.28
C ALA A 147 14.97 12.74 7.48
N ARG A 148 15.39 14.01 7.51
CA ARG A 148 16.14 14.58 8.65
C ARG A 148 15.26 14.67 9.89
N GLU A 149 14.02 15.12 9.76
CA GLU A 149 13.04 15.19 10.86
C GLU A 149 12.83 13.80 11.51
N ILE A 150 12.68 12.75 10.69
CA ILE A 150 12.50 11.37 11.16
C ILE A 150 13.74 10.89 11.93
N VAL A 151 14.95 11.09 11.37
CA VAL A 151 16.19 10.66 12.01
C VAL A 151 16.43 11.41 13.33
N GLU A 152 16.14 12.70 13.37
CA GLU A 152 16.27 13.51 14.58
C GLU A 152 15.27 13.07 15.66
N ALA A 153 14.02 12.80 15.29
CA ALA A 153 13.02 12.26 16.20
C ALA A 153 13.44 10.88 16.76
N GLU A 154 14.05 10.00 15.94
CA GLU A 154 14.57 8.71 16.42
C GLU A 154 15.75 8.86 17.39
N ARG A 155 16.58 9.91 17.26
CA ARG A 155 17.67 10.22 18.20
C ARG A 155 17.15 10.71 19.55
N LEU A 156 16.09 11.53 19.52
CA LEU A 156 15.46 12.11 20.71
C LEU A 156 14.54 11.12 21.45
N SER A 157 14.13 10.03 20.80
CA SER A 157 13.35 8.94 21.41
C SER A 157 13.94 7.58 21.02
N PRO A 158 15.10 7.19 21.61
CA PRO A 158 15.73 5.92 21.30
C PRO A 158 14.76 4.79 21.67
N ARG A 159 14.40 3.96 20.68
CA ARG A 159 13.61 2.76 20.94
C ARG A 159 14.50 1.76 21.69
N VAL A 160 14.24 1.60 22.99
CA VAL A 160 14.82 0.59 23.89
C VAL A 160 14.36 -0.80 23.50
#